data_AF-C5T6M7-F1
#
_entry.id   AF-C5T6M7-F1
#
_cell.length_a   1.000
_cell.length_b   1.000
_cell.length_c   1.000
_cell.angle_alpha   90.00
_cell.angle_beta   90.00
_cell.angle_gamma   90.00
#
_symmetry.space_group_name_H-M   'P 1'
#
loop_
_entity.id
_entity.type
_entity.pdbx_description
1 polymer ?
#
loop_
_entity_poly.entity_id
_entity_poly.type
_entity_poly.pdbx_seq_one_letter_code
_entity_poly.pdbx_strand_id
1 'polypeptide(L)'
;MPRTAPPATPTPAQGRRIQTRRSGVHGKGVFAVQDIAEGEVLVEYTGEVIGWQEAQDRHPHDPLQPNHTFYFHVDEDHVIDAKFGGNSSRWINHSCNPNCYADERDGRIFITALRNIQAGEELNYDYGLIIEERYTPKLKAEYPCWCGSPNCRGTLLAPKRGWAPPVPLPPAQPAKSAKSAKSAKSAKSAKTTAKAANRAPKAAQKPAQPQAGAKALKKAPQRGRGQ
;
A
#
# COMPACT_ATOMS: atom_id res chain seq x y z
N MET A 1 2.30 -16.90 44.55
CA MET A 1 2.57 -16.56 43.13
C MET A 1 2.19 -15.09 42.92
N PRO A 2 3.12 -14.15 42.72
CA PRO A 2 2.73 -12.79 42.37
C PRO A 2 2.17 -12.81 40.94
N ARG A 3 1.00 -12.18 40.75
CA ARG A 3 0.40 -12.02 39.43
C ARG A 3 1.20 -10.94 38.69
N THR A 4 1.86 -11.32 37.61
CA THR A 4 2.52 -10.39 36.69
C THR A 4 1.47 -9.44 36.14
N ALA A 5 1.66 -8.13 36.34
CA ALA A 5 0.80 -7.11 35.77
C ALA A 5 0.85 -7.17 34.22
N PRO A 6 -0.26 -6.95 33.52
CA PRO A 6 -0.26 -6.84 32.07
C PRO A 6 0.61 -5.65 31.62
N PRO A 7 1.28 -5.74 30.46
CA PRO A 7 2.08 -4.63 29.94
C PRO A 7 1.20 -3.40 29.76
N ALA A 8 1.66 -2.26 30.28
CA ALA A 8 0.96 -1.00 30.17
C ALA A 8 0.89 -0.57 28.70
N THR A 9 -0.32 -0.23 28.24
CA THR A 9 -0.54 0.40 26.94
C THR A 9 0.23 1.73 26.91
N PRO A 10 1.14 1.97 25.95
CA PRO A 10 1.87 3.24 25.89
C PRO A 10 0.87 4.38 25.67
N THR A 11 0.82 5.31 26.63
CA THR A 11 0.07 6.56 26.49
C THR A 11 0.70 7.35 25.34
N PRO A 12 -0.08 7.79 24.32
CA PRO A 12 0.47 8.60 23.25
C PRO A 12 1.05 9.89 23.83
N ALA A 13 2.36 10.08 23.66
CA ALA A 13 3.04 11.28 24.13
C ALA A 13 2.43 12.52 23.44
N GLN A 14 2.07 13.53 24.25
CA GLN A 14 1.49 14.77 23.76
C GLN A 14 2.58 15.59 23.07
N GLY A 15 2.57 15.59 21.74
CA GLY A 15 3.56 16.31 20.93
C GLY A 15 3.49 15.92 19.46
N ARG A 16 4.19 16.69 18.62
CA ARG A 16 4.37 16.33 17.22
C ARG A 16 5.26 15.09 17.18
N ARG A 17 4.79 13.96 16.63
CA ARG A 17 5.52 12.67 16.63
C ARG A 17 6.39 12.45 15.39
N ILE A 18 6.07 13.13 14.31
CA ILE A 18 6.75 13.01 13.02
C ILE A 18 7.06 14.39 12.43
N GLN A 19 8.10 14.47 11.59
CA GLN A 19 8.47 15.71 10.91
C GLN A 19 9.00 15.43 9.50
N THR A 20 8.59 16.24 8.53
CA THR A 20 9.16 16.22 7.19
C THR A 20 10.49 16.98 7.14
N ARG A 21 11.53 16.36 6.58
CA ARG A 21 12.87 16.95 6.38
C ARG A 21 13.42 16.54 5.01
N ARG A 22 14.60 17.04 4.62
CA ARG A 22 15.32 16.52 3.44
C ARG A 22 15.75 15.09 3.71
N SER A 23 15.53 14.19 2.75
CA SER A 23 15.90 12.77 2.87
C SER A 23 17.22 12.48 2.15
N GLY A 24 17.96 11.51 2.67
CA GLY A 24 19.10 10.90 1.98
C GLY A 24 18.68 9.88 0.90
N VAL A 25 17.43 9.41 0.94
CA VAL A 25 16.87 8.44 -0.03
C VAL A 25 16.37 9.17 -1.27
N HIS A 26 15.43 10.10 -1.09
CA HIS A 26 14.86 10.86 -2.20
C HIS A 26 14.18 12.15 -1.71
N GLY A 27 14.51 13.30 -2.30
CA GLY A 27 13.83 14.57 -2.06
C GLY A 27 13.58 14.90 -0.57
N LYS A 28 12.33 14.68 -0.13
CA LYS A 28 11.90 14.82 1.27
C LYS A 28 11.61 13.45 1.88
N GLY A 29 11.76 13.37 3.19
CA GLY A 29 11.44 12.20 4.00
C GLY A 29 10.64 12.60 5.23
N VAL A 30 10.00 11.63 5.88
CA VAL A 30 9.35 11.84 7.17
C VAL A 30 10.14 11.11 8.24
N PHE A 31 10.42 11.78 9.35
CA PHE A 31 11.28 11.28 10.42
C PHE A 31 10.52 11.23 11.73
N ALA A 32 10.78 10.20 12.53
CA ALA A 32 10.35 10.14 13.91
C ALA A 32 11.05 11.24 14.71
N VAL A 33 10.34 11.95 15.59
CA VAL A 33 10.94 12.96 16.49
C VAL A 33 10.89 12.57 17.97
N GLN A 34 10.34 11.39 18.23
CA GLN A 34 10.33 10.67 19.49
C GLN A 34 10.35 9.17 19.17
N ASP A 35 10.56 8.34 20.18
CA ASP A 35 10.42 6.90 20.02
C ASP A 35 8.96 6.52 19.73
N ILE A 36 8.77 5.54 18.86
CA ILE A 36 7.49 5.03 18.38
C ILE A 36 7.47 3.53 18.61
N ALA A 37 6.41 3.03 19.24
CA ALA A 37 6.26 1.62 19.53
C ALA A 37 5.80 0.85 18.28
N GLU A 38 6.19 -0.42 18.19
CA GLU A 38 5.63 -1.37 17.22
C GLU A 38 4.09 -1.40 17.29
N GLY A 39 3.44 -1.46 16.12
CA GLY A 39 1.99 -1.49 16.00
C GLY A 39 1.28 -0.15 16.22
N GLU A 40 2.03 0.91 16.55
CA GLU A 40 1.44 2.23 16.73
C GLU A 40 1.11 2.88 15.37
N VAL A 41 -0.09 3.45 15.25
CA VAL A 41 -0.49 4.23 14.07
C VAL A 41 0.21 5.59 14.11
N LEU A 42 0.90 5.95 13.02
CA LEU A 42 1.65 7.20 12.94
C LEU A 42 0.84 8.31 12.29
N VAL A 43 0.24 8.01 11.14
CA VAL A 43 -0.44 9.02 10.30
C VAL A 43 -1.38 8.32 9.31
N GLU A 44 -2.48 8.96 8.98
CA GLU A 44 -3.31 8.58 7.84
C GLU A 44 -2.72 9.14 6.55
N TYR A 45 -2.71 8.33 5.49
CA TYR A 45 -2.38 8.80 4.16
C TYR A 45 -3.61 9.48 3.54
N THR A 46 -3.63 10.82 3.55
CA THR A 46 -4.77 11.61 3.05
C THR A 46 -4.51 12.17 1.65
N GLY A 47 -5.60 12.48 0.95
CA GLY A 47 -5.62 13.10 -0.36
C GLY A 47 -7.04 13.10 -0.93
N GLU A 48 -7.22 13.57 -2.16
CA GLU A 48 -8.48 13.38 -2.89
C GLU A 48 -8.67 11.91 -3.25
N VAL A 49 -9.84 11.34 -2.95
CA VAL A 49 -10.21 9.99 -3.40
C VAL A 49 -10.88 10.09 -4.77
N ILE A 50 -10.26 9.50 -5.78
CA ILE A 50 -10.69 9.56 -7.19
C ILE A 50 -10.75 8.15 -7.79
N GLY A 51 -11.48 8.01 -8.90
CA GLY A 51 -11.51 6.76 -9.66
C GLY A 51 -10.22 6.51 -10.44
N TRP A 52 -9.95 5.25 -10.79
CA TRP A 52 -8.75 4.88 -11.55
C TRP A 52 -8.60 5.57 -12.92
N GLN A 53 -9.70 5.85 -13.61
CA GLN A 53 -9.65 6.55 -14.90
C GLN A 53 -9.17 8.00 -14.74
N GLU A 54 -9.73 8.72 -13.76
CA GLU A 54 -9.32 10.09 -13.42
C GLU A 54 -7.84 10.12 -12.99
N ALA A 55 -7.37 9.13 -12.23
CA ALA A 55 -5.96 9.04 -11.85
C ALA A 55 -5.03 8.88 -13.06
N GLN A 56 -5.43 8.09 -14.07
CA GLN A 56 -4.70 7.98 -15.33
C GLN A 56 -4.72 9.30 -16.12
N ASP A 57 -5.85 10.00 -16.14
CA ASP A 57 -6.01 11.25 -16.89
C ASP A 57 -5.18 12.40 -16.26
N ARG A 58 -5.01 12.38 -14.94
CA ARG A 58 -4.12 13.31 -14.20
C ARG A 58 -2.64 12.98 -14.33
N HIS A 59 -2.29 11.77 -14.75
CA HIS A 59 -0.91 11.32 -14.86
C HIS A 59 -0.28 11.70 -16.23
N PRO A 60 0.97 12.19 -16.25
CA PRO A 60 1.84 12.46 -15.12
C PRO A 60 1.54 13.80 -14.44
N HIS A 61 1.76 13.85 -13.13
CA HIS A 61 1.65 15.09 -12.36
C HIS A 61 2.72 16.13 -12.72
N ASP A 62 3.89 15.65 -13.12
CA ASP A 62 5.02 16.41 -13.63
C ASP A 62 5.60 15.65 -14.84
N PRO A 63 5.51 16.19 -16.08
CA PRO A 63 6.06 15.55 -17.26
C PRO A 63 7.58 15.33 -17.21
N LEU A 64 8.32 16.07 -16.38
CA LEU A 64 9.76 15.89 -16.19
C LEU A 64 10.08 14.76 -15.21
N GLN A 65 9.12 14.38 -14.36
CA GLN A 65 9.23 13.28 -13.41
C GLN A 65 7.98 12.39 -13.47
N PRO A 66 7.72 11.74 -14.62
CA PRO A 66 6.44 11.05 -14.82
C PRO A 66 6.21 9.93 -13.79
N ASN A 67 7.27 9.26 -13.36
CA ASN A 67 7.17 8.15 -12.41
C ASN A 67 7.08 8.60 -10.93
N HIS A 68 7.14 9.91 -10.65
CA HIS A 68 7.00 10.44 -9.30
C HIS A 68 5.54 10.80 -9.05
N THR A 69 4.82 9.89 -8.39
CA THR A 69 3.39 10.03 -8.11
C THR A 69 3.12 10.02 -6.61
N PHE A 70 1.96 10.56 -6.21
CA PHE A 70 1.45 10.50 -4.84
C PHE A 70 0.17 9.66 -4.75
N TYR A 71 0.02 8.72 -5.67
CA TYR A 71 -1.14 7.83 -5.75
C TYR A 71 -1.03 6.67 -4.78
N PHE A 72 -2.13 6.37 -4.08
CA PHE A 72 -2.25 5.22 -3.18
C PHE A 72 -3.59 4.52 -3.45
N HIS A 73 -3.58 3.24 -3.84
CA HIS A 73 -4.84 2.52 -4.04
C HIS A 73 -5.52 2.24 -2.70
N VAL A 74 -6.82 2.47 -2.65
CA VAL A 74 -7.66 2.06 -1.51
C VAL A 74 -8.28 0.70 -1.79
N ASP A 75 -8.86 0.55 -2.99
CA ASP A 75 -9.48 -0.68 -3.45
C ASP A 75 -9.31 -0.83 -4.98
N GLU A 76 -10.15 -1.65 -5.62
CA GLU A 76 -10.11 -1.90 -7.07
C GLU A 76 -10.50 -0.68 -7.91
N ASP A 77 -11.36 0.19 -7.38
CA ASP A 77 -11.97 1.30 -8.11
C ASP A 77 -11.39 2.66 -7.69
N HIS A 78 -10.90 2.78 -6.46
CA HIS A 78 -10.52 4.05 -5.83
C HIS A 78 -9.02 4.18 -5.55
N VAL A 79 -8.53 5.38 -5.80
CA VAL A 79 -7.15 5.81 -5.55
C VAL A 79 -7.16 7.15 -4.82
N ILE A 80 -6.29 7.29 -3.82
CA ILE A 80 -5.98 8.57 -3.18
C ILE A 80 -4.90 9.29 -3.98
N ASP A 81 -5.17 10.52 -4.41
CA ASP A 81 -4.18 11.43 -4.98
C ASP A 81 -3.72 12.44 -3.92
N ALA A 82 -2.61 12.16 -3.25
CA ALA A 82 -2.09 13.05 -2.19
C ALA A 82 -1.37 14.30 -2.73
N LYS A 83 -1.36 14.55 -4.05
CA LYS A 83 -0.99 15.88 -4.58
C LYS A 83 -2.01 16.92 -4.12
N PHE A 84 -3.29 16.56 -4.13
CA PHE A 84 -4.42 17.40 -3.73
C PHE A 84 -4.96 16.94 -2.38
N GLY A 85 -5.08 17.85 -1.41
CA GLY A 85 -5.57 17.50 -0.06
C GLY A 85 -4.67 16.57 0.77
N GLY A 86 -3.43 16.33 0.33
CA GLY A 86 -2.49 15.45 1.04
C GLY A 86 -1.80 16.09 2.23
N ASN A 87 -1.34 15.26 3.16
CA ASN A 87 -0.57 15.65 4.34
C ASN A 87 0.92 15.24 4.23
N SER A 88 1.66 15.25 5.34
CA SER A 88 3.09 14.90 5.36
C SER A 88 3.41 13.46 4.95
N SER A 89 2.44 12.53 5.04
CA SER A 89 2.61 11.11 4.71
C SER A 89 3.04 10.84 3.25
N ARG A 90 2.68 11.74 2.31
CA ARG A 90 3.10 11.65 0.90
C ARG A 90 4.62 11.72 0.69
N TRP A 91 5.36 12.16 1.70
CA TRP A 91 6.82 12.23 1.69
C TRP A 91 7.49 11.02 2.36
N ILE A 92 6.73 10.00 2.78
CA ILE A 92 7.31 8.78 3.34
C ILE A 92 7.93 7.96 2.20
N ASN A 93 9.23 7.68 2.31
CA ASN A 93 9.99 7.04 1.25
C ASN A 93 9.83 5.52 1.23
N HIS A 94 10.24 4.93 0.11
CA HIS A 94 10.31 3.49 -0.04
C HIS A 94 11.51 2.89 0.69
N SER A 95 11.33 1.71 1.30
CA SER A 95 12.42 0.82 1.66
C SER A 95 12.10 -0.64 1.36
N CYS A 96 13.11 -1.39 0.93
CA CYS A 96 13.05 -2.85 0.79
C CYS A 96 13.20 -3.59 2.13
N ASN A 97 13.64 -2.89 3.19
CA ASN A 97 13.63 -3.36 4.57
C ASN A 97 12.91 -2.31 5.43
N PRO A 98 11.57 -2.28 5.38
CA PRO A 98 10.81 -1.15 5.90
C PRO A 98 10.69 -1.16 7.43
N ASN A 99 10.43 0.01 8.02
CA ASN A 99 10.06 0.16 9.43
C ASN A 99 8.57 0.49 9.66
N CYS A 100 7.82 0.77 8.59
CA CYS A 100 6.38 0.96 8.61
C CYS A 100 5.69 0.06 7.57
N TYR A 101 4.39 -0.15 7.76
CA TYR A 101 3.50 -0.74 6.79
C TYR A 101 2.28 0.15 6.57
N ALA A 102 1.61 -0.03 5.44
CA ALA A 102 0.34 0.61 5.16
C ALA A 102 -0.78 -0.43 5.30
N ASP A 103 -1.85 -0.07 5.99
CA ASP A 103 -3.04 -0.89 6.11
C ASP A 103 -4.32 -0.09 5.90
N GLU A 104 -5.29 -0.73 5.25
CA GLU A 104 -6.60 -0.16 4.95
C GLU A 104 -7.56 -0.44 6.11
N ARG A 105 -8.25 0.61 6.57
CA ARG A 105 -9.30 0.54 7.60
C ARG A 105 -10.47 1.41 7.17
N ASP A 106 -11.60 0.80 6.87
CA ASP A 106 -12.86 1.47 6.51
C ASP A 106 -12.71 2.47 5.35
N GLY A 107 -12.01 2.08 4.29
CA GLY A 107 -11.74 2.88 3.09
C GLY A 107 -10.65 3.93 3.25
N ARG A 108 -9.87 3.88 4.33
CA ARG A 108 -8.80 4.85 4.64
C ARG A 108 -7.48 4.14 4.83
N ILE A 109 -6.39 4.78 4.44
CA ILE A 109 -5.05 4.20 4.51
C ILE A 109 -4.31 4.75 5.72
N PHE A 110 -3.82 3.87 6.58
CA PHE A 110 -3.03 4.24 7.75
C PHE A 110 -1.61 3.71 7.63
N ILE A 111 -0.64 4.51 8.07
CA ILE A 111 0.75 4.09 8.19
C ILE A 111 1.00 3.70 9.64
N THR A 112 1.41 2.46 9.84
CA THR A 112 1.58 1.82 11.15
C THR A 112 3.03 1.31 11.31
N ALA A 113 3.59 1.36 12.52
CA ALA A 113 4.96 0.91 12.78
C ALA A 113 5.07 -0.62 12.73
N LEU A 114 6.06 -1.15 11.99
CA LEU A 114 6.36 -2.58 11.91
C LEU A 114 7.21 -3.11 13.06
N ARG A 115 7.94 -2.21 13.71
CA ARG A 115 8.85 -2.46 14.82
C ARG A 115 8.94 -1.19 15.66
N ASN A 116 9.62 -1.25 16.79
CA ASN A 116 10.01 -0.03 17.49
C ASN A 116 10.90 0.85 16.59
N ILE A 117 10.62 2.15 16.55
CA ILE A 117 11.34 3.15 15.76
C ILE A 117 11.88 4.20 16.72
N GLN A 118 13.19 4.45 16.67
CA GLN A 118 13.85 5.44 17.51
C GLN A 118 13.66 6.86 16.97
N ALA A 119 13.68 7.84 17.86
CA ALA A 119 13.74 9.24 17.49
C ALA A 119 14.89 9.51 16.50
N GLY A 120 14.60 10.20 15.40
CA GLY A 120 15.55 10.53 14.35
C GLY A 120 15.59 9.53 13.19
N GLU A 121 15.01 8.34 13.31
CA GLU A 121 14.90 7.41 12.17
C GLU A 121 13.96 7.96 11.09
N GLU A 122 14.31 7.73 9.82
CA GLU A 122 13.42 8.00 8.68
C GLU A 122 12.36 6.90 8.58
N LEU A 123 11.09 7.30 8.49
CA LEU A 123 9.96 6.41 8.25
C LEU A 123 9.95 5.97 6.79
N ASN A 124 9.69 4.69 6.56
CA ASN A 124 9.64 4.11 5.22
C ASN A 124 8.78 2.84 5.19
N TYR A 125 8.16 2.58 4.04
CA TYR A 125 7.40 1.34 3.80
C TYR A 125 7.69 0.75 2.42
N ASP A 126 7.31 -0.51 2.23
CA ASP A 126 7.36 -1.12 0.90
C ASP A 126 6.18 -0.60 0.06
N TYR A 127 6.46 0.10 -1.05
CA TYR A 127 5.43 0.67 -1.91
C TYR A 127 4.62 -0.39 -2.65
N GLY A 128 5.12 -1.62 -2.75
CA GLY A 128 4.35 -2.68 -3.38
C GLY A 128 4.01 -2.43 -4.85
N LEU A 129 4.83 -1.65 -5.58
CA LEU A 129 4.52 -1.28 -6.96
C LEU A 129 4.45 -2.52 -7.87
N ILE A 130 3.24 -2.90 -8.27
CA ILE A 130 3.02 -3.97 -9.23
C ILE A 130 2.64 -3.35 -10.57
N ILE A 131 3.34 -3.79 -11.62
CA ILE A 131 3.08 -3.42 -13.00
C ILE A 131 2.75 -4.68 -13.80
N GLU A 132 1.75 -4.59 -14.67
CA GLU A 132 1.27 -5.74 -15.46
C GLU A 132 2.31 -6.19 -16.50
N GLU A 133 3.04 -5.25 -17.10
CA GLU A 133 4.09 -5.51 -18.09
C GLU A 133 5.16 -6.48 -17.58
N ARG A 134 5.80 -7.18 -18.51
CA ARG A 134 6.93 -8.04 -18.19
C ARG A 134 8.06 -7.20 -17.60
N TYR A 135 8.60 -7.64 -16.45
CA TYR A 135 9.74 -6.99 -15.81
C TYR A 135 11.02 -7.25 -16.60
N THR A 136 11.29 -6.37 -17.55
CA THR A 136 12.57 -6.32 -18.29
C THR A 136 13.60 -5.53 -17.49
N PRO A 137 14.92 -5.70 -17.75
CA PRO A 137 15.95 -4.85 -17.14
C PRO A 137 15.71 -3.36 -17.40
N LYS A 138 15.22 -3.01 -18.60
CA LYS A 138 14.84 -1.65 -18.96
C LYS A 138 13.73 -1.11 -18.05
N LEU A 139 12.62 -1.85 -17.90
CA LEU A 139 11.51 -1.43 -17.04
C LEU A 139 11.96 -1.27 -15.58
N LYS A 140 12.76 -2.20 -15.05
CA LYS A 140 13.30 -2.06 -13.68
C LYS A 140 14.16 -0.81 -13.52
N ALA A 141 14.92 -0.43 -14.53
CA ALA A 141 15.74 0.78 -14.52
C ALA A 141 14.93 2.08 -14.60
N GLU A 142 13.67 2.03 -15.06
CA GLU A 142 12.74 3.16 -15.02
C GLU A 142 12.16 3.40 -13.61
N TYR A 143 12.24 2.39 -12.73
CA TYR A 143 11.81 2.43 -11.33
C TYR A 143 12.97 2.04 -10.39
N PRO A 144 14.09 2.78 -10.37
CA PRO A 144 15.23 2.43 -9.54
C PRO A 144 14.91 2.62 -8.05
N CYS A 145 15.42 1.72 -7.21
CA CYS A 145 15.29 1.84 -5.76
C CYS A 145 16.59 2.39 -5.15
N TRP A 146 16.46 3.48 -4.37
CA TRP A 146 17.56 4.18 -3.71
C TRP A 146 17.55 4.02 -2.17
N CYS A 147 16.82 3.04 -1.64
CA CYS A 147 16.60 2.91 -0.20
C CYS A 147 17.85 2.60 0.65
N GLY A 148 18.96 2.18 0.02
CA GLY A 148 20.22 1.87 0.73
C GLY A 148 20.19 0.61 1.61
N SER A 149 19.08 -0.14 1.66
CA SER A 149 19.00 -1.40 2.41
C SER A 149 20.01 -2.44 1.90
N PRO A 150 20.67 -3.22 2.78
CA PRO A 150 21.55 -4.32 2.37
C PRO A 150 20.86 -5.37 1.48
N ASN A 151 19.55 -5.56 1.67
CA ASN A 151 18.72 -6.48 0.90
C ASN A 151 17.87 -5.76 -0.16
N CYS A 152 18.35 -4.62 -0.67
CA CYS A 152 17.65 -3.88 -1.71
C CYS A 152 17.51 -4.72 -3.00
N ARG A 153 16.29 -4.80 -3.52
CA ARG A 153 15.98 -5.47 -4.82
C ARG A 153 16.42 -4.65 -6.05
N GLY A 154 16.92 -3.44 -5.86
CA GLY A 154 17.38 -2.53 -6.92
C GLY A 154 16.28 -1.83 -7.72
N THR A 155 15.01 -2.10 -7.43
CA THR A 155 13.86 -1.47 -8.11
C THR A 155 12.68 -1.27 -7.15
N LEU A 156 11.86 -0.24 -7.36
CA LEU A 156 10.63 -0.03 -6.58
C LEU A 156 9.56 -1.10 -6.88
N LEU A 157 9.71 -1.83 -7.99
CA LEU A 157 8.76 -2.85 -8.42
C LEU A 157 8.75 -4.05 -7.46
N ALA A 158 7.58 -4.42 -6.97
CA ALA A 158 7.36 -5.58 -6.14
C ALA A 158 7.54 -6.87 -6.94
N PRO A 159 8.17 -7.92 -6.38
CA PRO A 159 8.26 -9.23 -7.03
C PRO A 159 6.87 -9.76 -7.42
N LYS A 160 6.72 -10.21 -8.67
CA LYS A 160 5.41 -10.72 -9.16
C LYS A 160 4.94 -12.00 -8.45
N ARG A 161 5.87 -12.78 -7.90
CA ARG A 161 5.57 -14.07 -7.25
C ARG A 161 6.04 -14.02 -5.81
N GLY A 162 5.16 -14.42 -4.90
CA GLY A 162 5.48 -14.55 -3.48
C GLY A 162 5.67 -13.22 -2.73
N TRP A 163 5.41 -12.07 -3.36
CA TRP A 163 5.37 -10.81 -2.63
C TRP A 163 4.04 -10.69 -1.89
N ALA A 164 4.15 -10.31 -0.63
CA ALA A 164 3.06 -9.86 0.21
C ALA A 164 3.51 -8.58 0.92
N PRO A 165 2.61 -7.63 1.19
CA PRO A 165 2.96 -6.48 2.01
C PRO A 165 3.43 -6.96 3.39
N PRO A 166 4.43 -6.31 3.99
CA PRO A 166 4.94 -6.66 5.30
C PRO A 166 3.93 -6.16 6.34
N VAL A 167 2.77 -6.80 6.45
CA VAL A 167 1.79 -6.54 7.50
C VAL A 167 1.99 -7.57 8.61
N PRO A 168 1.94 -7.18 9.90
CA PRO A 168 1.91 -8.15 10.97
C PRO A 168 0.74 -9.10 10.75
N LEU A 169 0.99 -10.41 10.83
CA LEU A 169 -0.10 -11.38 10.77
C LEU A 169 -1.07 -11.08 11.93
N PRO A 170 -2.39 -11.07 11.70
CA PRO A 170 -3.33 -10.94 12.79
C PRO A 170 -3.05 -12.06 13.81
N PRO A 171 -3.13 -11.79 15.12
CA PRO A 171 -2.90 -12.81 16.13
C PRO A 171 -3.82 -14.01 15.86
N ALA A 172 -3.26 -15.22 15.94
CA ALA A 172 -4.02 -16.46 15.72
C ALA A 172 -5.27 -16.45 16.60
N GLN A 173 -6.45 -16.45 15.97
CA GLN A 173 -7.71 -16.51 16.68
C GLN A 173 -7.76 -17.83 17.48
N PRO A 174 -8.09 -17.82 18.78
CA PRO A 174 -8.28 -19.06 19.52
C PRO A 174 -9.41 -19.86 18.86
N ALA A 175 -9.17 -21.15 18.60
CA ALA A 175 -10.11 -22.05 17.95
C ALA A 175 -11.46 -22.03 18.69
N LYS A 176 -12.50 -21.51 18.03
CA LYS A 176 -13.86 -21.57 18.56
C LYS A 176 -14.30 -23.04 18.56
N SER A 177 -14.43 -23.63 19.74
CA SER A 177 -14.97 -24.98 19.92
C SER A 177 -16.37 -25.07 19.30
N ALA A 178 -16.51 -25.92 18.30
CA ALA A 178 -17.79 -26.21 17.66
C ALA A 178 -18.76 -26.82 18.68
N LYS A 179 -19.81 -26.08 19.05
CA LYS A 179 -20.99 -26.66 19.70
C LYS A 179 -21.90 -27.23 18.62
N SER A 180 -21.96 -28.55 18.58
CA SER A 180 -22.88 -29.35 17.78
C SER A 180 -24.33 -29.15 18.23
N ALA A 181 -25.20 -28.73 17.32
CA ALA A 181 -26.65 -28.82 17.47
C ALA A 181 -27.20 -29.75 16.38
N LYS A 182 -27.73 -30.90 16.82
CA LYS A 182 -28.58 -31.80 16.03
C LYS A 182 -30.00 -31.24 15.99
N SER A 183 -30.68 -31.31 14.84
CA SER A 183 -32.06 -31.83 14.70
C SER A 183 -32.48 -31.91 13.23
N ALA A 184 -33.45 -32.79 12.97
CA ALA A 184 -33.65 -33.56 11.74
C ALA A 184 -34.87 -33.11 10.90
N LYS A 185 -34.83 -33.50 9.59
CA LYS A 185 -35.92 -34.01 8.69
C LYS A 185 -37.22 -33.18 8.52
N SER A 186 -37.91 -33.05 7.36
CA SER A 186 -37.98 -33.77 6.07
C SER A 186 -38.82 -33.00 5.02
N ALA A 187 -38.53 -33.23 3.72
CA ALA A 187 -39.42 -33.35 2.52
C ALA A 187 -40.39 -32.19 2.11
N LYS A 188 -40.74 -31.88 0.84
CA LYS A 188 -40.55 -32.48 -0.50
C LYS A 188 -40.95 -31.44 -1.59
N SER A 189 -40.15 -31.41 -2.68
CA SER A 189 -40.46 -31.27 -4.12
C SER A 189 -41.53 -30.28 -4.67
N ALA A 190 -41.11 -29.39 -5.59
CA ALA A 190 -41.75 -29.20 -6.91
C ALA A 190 -40.82 -28.42 -7.87
N LYS A 191 -41.00 -28.68 -9.17
CA LYS A 191 -40.08 -28.48 -10.30
C LYS A 191 -40.59 -27.38 -11.23
N THR A 192 -39.74 -26.46 -11.70
CA THR A 192 -39.94 -25.75 -12.98
C THR A 192 -38.61 -25.28 -13.58
N THR A 193 -38.60 -25.24 -14.90
CA THR A 193 -37.52 -25.10 -15.87
C THR A 193 -37.21 -23.64 -16.24
N ALA A 194 -35.94 -23.26 -16.47
CA ALA A 194 -35.47 -22.51 -17.67
C ALA A 194 -34.02 -21.96 -17.55
N LYS A 195 -33.17 -22.44 -18.47
CA LYS A 195 -32.13 -21.79 -19.31
C LYS A 195 -31.39 -20.49 -18.87
N ALA A 196 -30.06 -20.62 -18.85
CA ALA A 196 -28.97 -19.75 -19.37
C ALA A 196 -28.75 -18.31 -18.85
N ALA A 197 -27.56 -18.06 -18.27
CA ALA A 197 -26.53 -17.16 -18.82
C ALA A 197 -25.30 -17.03 -17.90
N ASN A 198 -24.11 -17.14 -18.51
CA ASN A 198 -22.77 -16.68 -18.12
C ASN A 198 -22.35 -16.60 -16.65
N ARG A 199 -21.36 -17.42 -16.32
CA ARG A 199 -20.64 -17.44 -15.04
C ARG A 199 -19.20 -16.95 -15.27
N ALA A 200 -18.91 -15.71 -14.93
CA ALA A 200 -17.55 -15.23 -14.73
C ALA A 200 -17.07 -15.65 -13.32
N PRO A 201 -15.84 -16.13 -13.13
CA PRO A 201 -15.39 -16.60 -11.83
C PRO A 201 -15.12 -15.42 -10.88
N LYS A 202 -15.64 -15.54 -9.66
CA LYS A 202 -15.29 -14.70 -8.51
C LYS A 202 -13.78 -14.79 -8.25
N ALA A 203 -13.06 -13.68 -8.33
CA ALA A 203 -11.70 -13.56 -7.84
C ALA A 203 -11.71 -12.97 -6.43
N ALA A 204 -10.84 -13.52 -5.58
CA ALA A 204 -10.74 -13.23 -4.17
C ALA A 204 -10.10 -11.86 -3.91
N GLN A 205 -10.60 -11.22 -2.85
CA GLN A 205 -10.19 -9.90 -2.35
C GLN A 205 -8.67 -9.81 -2.13
N LYS A 206 -8.06 -8.73 -2.64
CA LYS A 206 -6.62 -8.44 -2.54
C LYS A 206 -6.44 -7.08 -1.85
N PRO A 207 -5.51 -6.93 -0.90
CA PRO A 207 -5.33 -5.67 -0.18
C PRO A 207 -4.76 -4.57 -1.08
N ALA A 208 -5.19 -3.33 -0.80
CA ALA A 208 -4.72 -2.04 -1.33
C ALA A 208 -3.24 -2.04 -1.76
N GLN A 209 -2.98 -1.74 -3.05
CA GLN A 209 -1.63 -1.78 -3.65
C GLN A 209 -1.39 -0.54 -4.53
N PRO A 210 -0.39 0.30 -4.25
CA PRO A 210 0.01 1.37 -5.15
C PRO A 210 0.44 0.78 -6.51
N GLN A 211 -0.26 1.09 -7.61
CA GLN A 211 0.20 0.78 -8.96
C GLN A 211 0.70 2.06 -9.64
N ALA A 212 1.86 1.95 -10.28
CA ALA A 212 2.32 2.99 -11.20
C ALA A 212 1.61 2.77 -12.54
N GLY A 213 0.79 3.74 -12.95
CA GLY A 213 0.20 3.76 -14.28
C GLY A 213 1.29 3.90 -15.33
N ALA A 214 1.64 2.81 -16.00
CA ALA A 214 2.42 2.85 -17.22
C ALA A 214 1.53 2.36 -18.36
N LYS A 215 0.97 3.27 -19.15
CA LYS A 215 0.61 2.96 -20.54
C LYS A 215 1.66 3.62 -21.43
N ALA A 216 2.39 2.79 -22.16
CA ALA A 216 3.41 3.21 -23.10
C ALA A 216 2.85 4.22 -24.14
N LEU A 217 3.37 5.45 -24.13
CA LEU A 217 3.11 6.42 -25.20
C LEU A 217 3.61 5.87 -26.54
N LYS A 218 2.69 5.74 -27.50
CA LYS A 218 3.02 5.54 -28.92
C LYS A 218 3.73 6.81 -29.44
N LYS A 219 4.92 6.66 -30.01
CA LYS A 219 5.67 7.74 -30.68
C LYS A 219 4.83 8.38 -31.79
N ALA A 220 4.64 9.70 -31.73
CA ALA A 220 4.19 10.49 -32.88
C ALA A 220 5.31 10.57 -33.94
N PRO A 221 4.99 10.59 -35.25
CA PRO A 221 5.99 10.66 -36.31
C PRO A 221 6.60 12.06 -36.38
N GLN A 222 7.94 12.12 -36.44
CA GLN A 222 8.68 13.34 -36.76
C GLN A 222 8.28 13.81 -38.16
N ARG A 223 7.65 14.99 -38.26
CA ARG A 223 7.55 15.73 -39.51
C ARG A 223 8.74 16.68 -39.63
N GLY A 224 9.29 16.71 -40.83
CA GLY A 224 10.62 17.18 -41.19
C GLY A 224 10.91 18.64 -40.85
N ARG A 225 12.20 18.88 -40.63
CA ARG A 225 12.85 20.17 -40.80
C ARG A 225 12.67 20.61 -42.26
N GLY A 226 12.25 21.85 -42.45
CA GLY A 226 12.23 22.52 -43.74
C GLY A 226 12.55 23.99 -43.54
N GLN A 227 13.83 24.31 -43.82
CA GLN A 227 14.44 25.63 -44.04
C GLN A 227 14.56 26.59 -42.86
#